data_AF-A0A3B3VL94-F1
#
_entry.id   AF-A0A3B3VL94-F1
#
_cell.length_a   1.000
_cell.length_b   1.000
_cell.length_c   1.000
_cell.angle_alpha   90.00
_cell.angle_beta   90.00
_cell.angle_gamma   90.00
#
_symmetry.space_group_name_H-M   'P 1'
#
loop_
_entity.id
_entity.type
_entity.pdbx_description
1 polymer ?
#
loop_
_entity_poly.entity_id
_entity_poly.type
_entity_poly.pdbx_seq_one_letter_code
_entity_poly.pdbx_strand_id
1 'polypeptide(L)'
;MSTQRERDAKEYLKKHKIFELMDNMTSMLLFYRPENPKEFLIEQLELLKVSRESGMRGPNLFDNSNLTAICGIMDPANQKYISFAQYKQGEWCCWSLLGSLKTVAYLLQTFFKVLKTTNTCLKL
;
A
#
# COMPACT_ATOMS: atom_id res chain seq x y z
N MET A 1 -34.58 2.83 0.20
CA MET A 1 -33.96 2.70 -1.14
C MET A 1 -33.07 3.91 -1.35
N SER A 2 -31.83 3.74 -1.79
CA SER A 2 -30.95 4.89 -2.06
C SER A 2 -31.46 5.67 -3.26
N THR A 3 -31.41 7.00 -3.14
CA THR A 3 -31.80 7.92 -4.22
C THR A 3 -30.86 7.72 -5.42
N GLN A 4 -31.30 8.08 -6.63
CA GLN A 4 -30.44 7.98 -7.82
C GLN A 4 -29.12 8.75 -7.64
N ARG A 5 -29.20 9.94 -7.03
CA ARG A 5 -28.03 10.77 -6.70
C ARG A 5 -27.02 10.06 -5.79
N GLU A 6 -27.50 9.33 -4.79
CA GLU A 6 -26.63 8.57 -3.89
C GLU A 6 -25.89 7.43 -4.62
N ARG A 7 -26.55 6.78 -5.59
CA ARG A 7 -25.93 5.72 -6.39
C ARG A 7 -24.84 6.29 -7.29
N ASP A 8 -25.14 7.36 -7.99
CA ASP A 8 -24.19 8.04 -8.89
C ASP A 8 -22.97 8.55 -8.11
N ALA A 9 -23.18 9.15 -6.93
CA ALA A 9 -22.11 9.59 -6.05
C ALA A 9 -21.22 8.41 -5.59
N LYS A 10 -21.84 7.29 -5.19
CA LYS A 10 -21.10 6.09 -4.76
C LYS A 10 -20.28 5.49 -5.90
N GLU A 11 -20.82 5.49 -7.11
CA GLU A 11 -20.10 5.02 -8.29
C GLU A 11 -18.92 5.94 -8.63
N TYR A 12 -19.10 7.26 -8.57
CA TYR A 12 -18.02 8.22 -8.77
C TYR A 12 -16.86 7.99 -7.78
N LEU A 13 -17.16 7.88 -6.49
CA LEU A 13 -16.16 7.64 -5.44
C LEU A 13 -15.36 6.35 -5.70
N LYS A 14 -16.05 5.28 -6.11
CA LYS A 14 -15.42 3.98 -6.42
C LYS A 14 -14.59 4.03 -7.70
N LYS A 15 -15.12 4.65 -8.76
CA LYS A 15 -14.45 4.76 -10.07
C LYS A 15 -13.14 5.54 -9.94
N HIS A 16 -13.13 6.60 -9.16
CA HIS A 16 -11.96 7.45 -8.94
C HIS A 16 -11.08 7.03 -7.77
N LYS A 17 -11.41 5.92 -7.09
CA LYS A 17 -10.65 5.36 -5.95
C LYS A 17 -10.36 6.39 -4.86
N ILE A 18 -11.38 7.21 -4.55
CA ILE A 18 -11.23 8.33 -3.61
C ILE A 18 -11.01 7.80 -2.18
N PHE A 19 -11.61 6.67 -1.82
CA PHE A 19 -11.37 6.05 -0.51
C PHE A 19 -9.93 5.58 -0.36
N GLU A 20 -9.37 4.92 -1.37
CA GLU A 20 -7.98 4.47 -1.36
C GLU A 20 -7.00 5.65 -1.31
N LEU A 21 -7.34 6.79 -1.93
CA LEU A 21 -6.56 8.02 -1.82
C LEU A 21 -6.55 8.55 -0.39
N MET A 22 -7.72 8.58 0.26
CA MET A 22 -7.86 9.05 1.64
C MET A 22 -7.12 8.14 2.63
N ASP A 23 -7.19 6.82 2.44
CA ASP A 23 -6.45 5.86 3.27
C ASP A 23 -4.94 6.09 3.17
N ASN A 24 -4.42 6.31 1.96
CA ASN A 24 -3.01 6.59 1.73
C ASN A 24 -2.57 7.90 2.40
N MET A 25 -3.34 8.98 2.23
CA MET A 25 -3.03 10.28 2.84
C MET A 25 -3.06 10.21 4.36
N THR A 26 -4.05 9.54 4.93
CA THR A 26 -4.16 9.34 6.37
C THR A 26 -2.98 8.53 6.89
N SER A 27 -2.57 7.48 6.17
CA SER A 27 -1.39 6.68 6.51
C SER A 27 -0.11 7.52 6.50
N MET A 28 0.05 8.40 5.50
CA MET A 28 1.19 9.32 5.43
C MET A 28 1.22 10.29 6.61
N LEU A 29 0.07 10.87 6.99
CA LEU A 29 -0.01 11.77 8.15
C LEU A 29 0.37 11.08 9.46
N LEU A 30 -0.13 9.85 9.67
CA LEU A 30 0.15 9.08 10.88
C LEU A 30 1.63 8.69 10.99
N PHE A 31 2.28 8.44 9.86
CA PHE A 31 3.69 8.07 9.78
C PHE A 31 4.61 9.28 9.94
N TYR A 32 4.44 10.33 9.12
CA TYR A 32 5.35 11.47 9.10
C TYR A 32 5.08 12.49 10.22
N ARG A 33 3.85 12.54 10.75
CA ARG A 33 3.40 13.49 11.79
C ARG A 33 3.96 14.92 11.59
N PRO A 34 3.66 15.55 10.45
CA PRO A 34 4.16 16.88 10.14
C PRO A 34 3.59 17.92 11.10
N GLU A 35 4.34 19.01 11.34
CA GLU A 35 3.87 20.14 12.15
C GLU A 35 2.63 20.81 11.54
N ASN A 36 2.62 20.95 10.21
CA ASN A 36 1.52 21.54 9.43
C ASN A 36 0.86 20.47 8.52
N PRO A 37 -0.13 19.72 9.01
CA PRO A 37 -0.73 18.61 8.26
C PRO A 37 -1.48 19.06 7.00
N LYS A 38 -2.07 20.25 6.99
CA LYS A 38 -2.79 20.78 5.82
C LYS A 38 -1.86 21.07 4.65
N GLU A 39 -0.75 21.74 4.93
CA GLU A 39 0.25 22.12 3.94
C GLU A 39 0.91 20.87 3.34
N PHE A 40 1.30 19.93 4.19
CA PHE A 40 1.81 18.62 3.76
C PHE A 40 0.84 17.90 2.79
N LEU A 41 -0.46 17.84 3.10
CA LEU A 41 -1.43 17.20 2.21
C LEU A 41 -1.57 17.91 0.86
N ILE A 42 -1.48 19.24 0.83
CA ILE A 42 -1.53 20.02 -0.42
C ILE A 42 -0.35 19.65 -1.31
N GLU A 43 0.86 19.62 -0.74
CA GLU A 43 2.07 19.22 -1.47
C GLU A 43 1.96 17.78 -2.02
N GLN A 44 1.50 16.82 -1.21
CA GLN A 44 1.30 15.44 -1.66
C GLN A 44 0.28 15.36 -2.82
N LEU A 45 -0.79 16.15 -2.77
CA LEU A 45 -1.79 16.23 -3.84
C LEU A 45 -1.24 16.84 -5.12
N GLU A 46 -0.42 17.88 -5.03
CA GLU A 46 0.24 18.52 -6.16
C GLU A 46 1.21 17.55 -6.85
N LEU A 47 2.02 16.84 -6.08
CA LEU A 47 2.90 15.78 -6.59
C LEU A 47 2.08 14.70 -7.31
N LEU A 48 0.96 14.25 -6.74
CA LEU A 48 0.09 13.27 -7.40
C LEU A 48 -0.50 13.76 -8.73
N LYS A 49 -0.84 15.05 -8.84
CA LYS A 49 -1.31 15.65 -10.10
C LYS A 49 -0.20 15.61 -11.16
N VAL A 50 0.99 16.09 -10.81
CA VAL A 50 2.15 16.09 -11.71
C VAL A 50 2.50 14.68 -12.15
N SER A 51 2.51 13.70 -11.24
CA SER A 51 2.78 12.30 -11.55
C SER A 51 1.73 11.68 -12.48
N ARG A 52 0.46 12.09 -12.37
CA ARG A 52 -0.59 11.64 -13.28
C ARG A 52 -0.36 12.12 -14.72
N GLU A 53 0.12 13.35 -14.88
CA GLU A 53 0.34 13.98 -16.18
C GLU A 53 1.67 13.53 -16.82
N SER A 54 2.72 13.43 -16.02
CA SER A 54 4.08 13.08 -16.46
C SER A 54 4.34 11.57 -16.55
N GLY A 55 3.49 10.74 -15.97
CA GLY A 55 3.72 9.30 -15.82
C GLY A 55 4.84 8.96 -14.82
N MET A 56 5.39 9.94 -14.11
CA MET A 56 6.40 9.73 -13.08
C MET A 56 5.80 9.07 -11.84
N ARG A 57 6.65 8.39 -11.05
CA ARG A 57 6.22 7.74 -9.80
C ARG A 57 5.68 8.78 -8.83
N GLY A 58 4.42 8.61 -8.41
CA GLY A 58 3.78 9.46 -7.41
C GLY A 58 4.30 9.25 -5.99
N PRO A 59 3.95 10.16 -5.07
CA PRO A 59 4.30 10.02 -3.66
C PRO A 59 3.72 8.72 -3.10
N ASN A 60 4.54 7.98 -2.38
CA ASN A 60 4.19 6.72 -1.75
C ASN A 60 4.83 6.66 -0.37
N LEU A 61 4.15 6.00 0.57
CA LEU A 61 4.68 5.74 1.89
C LEU A 61 5.86 4.77 1.85
N PHE A 62 5.82 3.80 0.92
CA PHE A 62 6.87 2.79 0.78
C PHE A 62 7.83 3.11 -0.36
N ASP A 63 9.12 3.14 -0.02
CA ASP A 63 10.22 3.26 -0.95
C ASP A 63 10.96 1.92 -1.16
N ASN A 64 12.00 1.95 -1.99
CA ASN A 64 12.79 0.75 -2.27
C ASN A 64 13.59 0.28 -1.05
N SER A 65 13.95 1.17 -0.12
CA SER A 65 14.66 0.81 1.11
C SER A 65 13.76 0.02 2.05
N ASN A 66 12.47 0.39 2.16
CA ASN A 66 11.48 -0.37 2.91
C ASN A 66 11.30 -1.76 2.31
N LEU A 67 11.24 -1.87 0.98
CA LEU A 67 11.16 -3.17 0.29
C LEU A 67 12.41 -4.02 0.54
N THR A 68 13.61 -3.43 0.50
CA THR A 68 14.85 -4.14 0.81
C THR A 68 14.88 -4.64 2.24
N ALA A 69 14.45 -3.82 3.21
CA ALA A 69 14.37 -4.22 4.62
C ALA A 69 13.39 -5.39 4.80
N ILE A 70 12.22 -5.33 4.17
CA ILE A 70 11.21 -6.38 4.25
C ILE A 70 11.69 -7.67 3.56
N CYS A 71 12.31 -7.59 2.37
CA CYS A 71 12.90 -8.78 1.74
C CYS A 71 14.04 -9.35 2.62
N GLY A 72 14.84 -8.52 3.30
CA GLY A 72 15.87 -8.98 4.24
C GLY A 72 15.33 -9.68 5.48
N ILE A 73 14.21 -9.21 6.04
CA ILE A 73 13.53 -9.89 7.17
C ILE A 73 13.01 -11.28 6.75
N MET A 74 12.53 -11.42 5.51
CA MET A 74 12.02 -12.67 4.97
C MET A 74 13.10 -13.59 4.37
N ASP A 75 14.33 -13.10 4.19
CA ASP A 75 15.48 -13.86 3.71
C ASP A 75 16.68 -13.75 4.68
N PRO A 76 16.61 -14.44 5.84
CA PRO A 76 17.71 -14.44 6.81
C PRO A 76 19.01 -15.02 6.26
N ALA A 77 18.93 -15.81 5.18
CA ALA A 77 20.06 -16.42 4.51
C ALA A 77 20.73 -15.48 3.48
N ASN A 78 20.20 -14.27 3.28
CA ASN A 78 20.69 -13.24 2.36
C ASN A 78 20.93 -13.77 0.93
N GLN A 79 20.06 -14.68 0.49
CA GLN A 79 20.05 -15.26 -0.86
C GLN A 79 19.60 -14.24 -1.92
N LYS A 80 19.08 -13.08 -1.51
CA LYS A 80 18.54 -12.00 -2.34
C LYS A 80 17.31 -12.39 -3.17
N TYR A 81 16.68 -13.50 -2.83
CA TYR A 81 15.41 -13.95 -3.40
C TYR A 81 14.62 -14.71 -2.35
N ILE A 82 13.29 -14.68 -2.46
CA ILE A 82 12.39 -15.44 -1.60
C ILE A 82 11.60 -16.39 -2.49
N SER A 83 11.61 -17.69 -2.19
CA SER A 83 10.79 -18.67 -2.90
C SER A 83 9.31 -18.51 -2.52
N PHE A 84 8.40 -18.91 -3.42
CA PHE A 84 6.97 -18.88 -3.14
C PHE A 84 6.59 -19.68 -1.87
N ALA A 85 7.29 -20.78 -1.61
CA ALA A 85 7.10 -21.59 -0.41
C ALA A 85 7.52 -20.86 0.87
N GLN A 86 8.66 -20.16 0.87
CA GLN A 86 9.11 -19.34 2.00
C GLN A 86 8.17 -18.16 2.26
N TYR A 87 7.69 -17.53 1.18
CA TYR A 87 6.67 -16.47 1.27
C TYR A 87 5.38 -17.01 1.92
N LYS A 88 4.87 -18.16 1.45
CA LYS A 88 3.70 -18.82 2.03
C LYS A 88 3.92 -19.16 3.50
N GLN A 89 5.08 -19.68 3.86
CA GLN A 89 5.40 -19.99 5.25
C GLN A 89 5.39 -18.73 6.13
N GLY A 90 5.95 -17.61 5.63
CA GLY A 90 5.92 -16.31 6.32
C GLY A 90 4.49 -15.77 6.49
N GLU A 91 3.66 -15.88 5.45
CA GLU A 91 2.22 -15.55 5.49
C GLU A 91 1.51 -16.35 6.58
N TRP A 92 1.70 -17.67 6.61
CA TRP A 92 1.09 -18.57 7.60
C TRP A 92 1.56 -18.30 9.02
N CYS A 93 2.86 -18.04 9.22
CA CYS A 93 3.45 -17.74 10.53
C CYS A 93 2.96 -16.38 11.07
N CYS A 94 2.84 -15.38 10.20
CA CYS A 94 2.30 -14.07 10.57
C CYS A 94 0.81 -14.16 10.94
N TRP A 95 0.04 -15.01 10.23
CA TRP A 95 -1.38 -15.23 10.49
C TRP A 95 -1.65 -15.98 11.81
N SER A 96 -0.79 -16.93 12.19
CA SER A 96 -0.91 -17.64 13.47
C SER A 96 -0.53 -16.76 14.68
N LEU A 97 0.37 -15.79 14.50
CA LEU A 97 0.78 -14.85 15.55
C LEU A 97 -0.19 -13.65 15.74
N LEU A 98 -0.89 -13.20 14.70
CA LEU A 98 -1.73 -11.98 14.72
C LEU A 98 -3.24 -12.21 14.86
N GLY A 99 -3.67 -13.42 15.24
CA GLY A 99 -5.02 -13.74 15.74
C GLY A 99 -6.17 -12.87 15.22
N SER A 100 -6.82 -13.30 14.13
CA SER A 100 -8.19 -12.92 13.71
C SER A 100 -8.55 -11.43 13.60
N LEU A 101 -7.61 -10.49 13.50
CA LEU A 101 -7.93 -9.11 13.13
C LEU A 101 -7.99 -8.96 11.60
N LYS A 102 -9.21 -8.92 11.06
CA LYS A 102 -9.52 -8.71 9.63
C LYS A 102 -8.79 -7.50 9.01
N THR A 103 -8.39 -6.53 9.83
CA THR A 103 -7.65 -5.33 9.43
C THR A 103 -6.24 -5.65 8.92
N VAL A 104 -5.55 -6.63 9.52
CA VAL A 104 -4.19 -7.03 9.12
C VAL A 104 -4.22 -7.83 7.81
N ALA A 105 -5.29 -8.60 7.59
CA ALA A 105 -5.50 -9.36 6.35
C ALA A 105 -5.65 -8.44 5.13
N TYR A 106 -6.32 -7.29 5.28
CA TYR A 106 -6.43 -6.28 4.22
C TYR A 106 -5.08 -5.64 3.89
N LEU A 107 -4.28 -5.29 4.91
CA LEU A 107 -2.94 -4.73 4.73
C LEU A 107 -1.98 -5.72 4.05
N LEU A 108 -2.02 -6.99 4.45
CA LEU A 108 -1.29 -8.08 3.81
C LEU A 108 -1.75 -8.31 2.36
N GLN A 109 -3.04 -8.22 2.06
CA GLN A 109 -3.56 -8.31 0.69
C GLN A 109 -3.13 -7.14 -0.20
N THR A 110 -3.12 -5.91 0.32
CA THR A 110 -2.61 -4.75 -0.42
C THR A 110 -1.11 -4.86 -0.67
N PHE A 111 -0.34 -5.34 0.31
CA PHE A 111 1.09 -5.62 0.16
C PHE A 111 1.36 -6.71 -0.89
N PHE A 112 0.54 -7.78 -0.89
CA PHE A 112 0.59 -8.86 -1.89
C PHE A 112 0.35 -8.34 -3.32
N LYS A 113 -0.57 -7.38 -3.49
CA LYS A 113 -0.87 -6.78 -4.81
C LYS A 113 0.30 -5.96 -5.34
N VAL A 114 1.02 -5.27 -4.45
CA VAL A 114 2.24 -4.51 -4.77
C VAL A 114 3.40 -5.44 -5.12
N LEU A 115 3.64 -6.50 -4.32
CA LEU A 115 4.69 -7.51 -4.58
C LEU A 115 4.48 -8.27 -5.90
N LYS A 116 3.23 -8.53 -6.29
CA LYS A 116 2.91 -9.16 -7.59
C LYS A 116 3.12 -8.24 -8.80
N THR A 117 3.01 -6.92 -8.63
CA THR A 117 3.19 -5.95 -9.72
C THR A 117 4.66 -5.58 -9.93
N THR A 118 5.48 -5.67 -8.88
CA THR A 118 6.93 -5.51 -8.96
C THR A 118 7.59 -6.89 -9.09
N ASN A 119 7.87 -7.36 -10.31
CA ASN A 119 8.57 -8.62 -10.64
C ASN A 119 10.04 -8.68 -10.12
N THR A 120 10.34 -8.13 -8.95
CA THR A 120 11.72 -7.90 -8.49
C THR A 120 12.18 -8.78 -7.33
N CYS A 121 11.28 -9.44 -6.58
CA CYS A 121 11.68 -10.28 -5.41
C CYS A 121 11.17 -11.75 -5.46
N LEU A 122 10.16 -12.09 -6.28
CA LEU A 122 9.67 -13.48 -6.44
C LEU A 122 10.23 -14.15 -7.72
N LYS A 123 10.98 -15.24 -7.56
CA LYS A 123 11.09 -16.27 -8.62
C LYS A 123 9.91 -17.22 -8.48
N LEU A 124 9.06 -17.26 -9.51
CA LEU A 124 8.05 -18.32 -9.69
C LEU A 124 8.74 -19.65 -9.97
#